data_AF-A0A9E0RXN2-F1
#
_entry.id   AF-A0A9E0RXN2-F1
#
_cell.length_a   1.000
_cell.length_b   1.000
_cell.length_c   1.000
_cell.angle_alpha   90.00
_cell.angle_beta   90.00
_cell.angle_gamma   90.00
#
_symmetry.space_group_name_H-M   'P 1'
#
loop_
_entity.id
_entity.type
_entity.pdbx_description
1 polymer ?
#
loop_
_entity_poly.entity_id
_entity_poly.type
_entity_poly.pdbx_seq_one_letter_code
_entity_poly.pdbx_strand_id
1 'polypeptide(L)' 'QLASLLEQIEDSQALYGPRLGLRIVRKHVSACIDRLAIEIDDKERRALRAELCRIDDAERLRRRLTDLYTASHQGVAA' A
#
# COMPACT_ATOMS: atom_id res chain seq x y z
N GLN A 1 8.56 5.65 -4.11
CA GLN A 1 7.99 4.37 -3.63
C GLN A 1 6.53 4.22 -4.02
N LEU A 2 5.65 5.20 -3.73
CA LEU A 2 4.22 5.13 -4.12
C LEU A 2 4.00 4.84 -5.61
N ALA A 3 4.61 5.61 -6.51
CA ALA A 3 4.41 5.45 -7.96
C ALA A 3 4.70 4.02 -8.44
N SER A 4 5.84 3.44 -8.02
CA SER A 4 6.21 2.06 -8.34
C SER A 4 5.22 1.03 -7.77
N LEU A 5 4.67 1.26 -6.57
CA LEU A 5 3.66 0.37 -5.99
C LEU A 5 2.32 0.44 -6.75
N LEU A 6 1.92 1.63 -7.22
CA LEU A 6 0.72 1.81 -8.04
C LEU A 6 0.86 1.13 -9.41
N GLU A 7 2.03 1.26 -10.03
CA GLU A 7 2.37 0.55 -11.27
C GLU A 7 2.31 -0.97 -11.09
N GLN A 8 2.90 -1.50 -10.02
CA GLN A 8 2.84 -2.94 -9.71
C GLN A 8 1.40 -3.46 -9.54
N ILE A 9 0.49 -2.66 -8.96
CA ILE A 9 -0.94 -3.00 -8.83
C ILE A 9 -1.61 -3.08 -10.21
N GLU A 10 -1.28 -2.15 -11.10
CA GLU A 10 -1.82 -2.09 -12.46
C GLU A 10 -1.31 -3.27 -13.30
N ASP A 11 0.01 -3.47 -13.34
CA ASP A 11 0.66 -4.54 -14.08
C ASP A 11 0.18 -5.92 -13.60
N SER A 12 0.09 -6.12 -12.29
CA SER A 12 -0.34 -7.40 -11.74
C SER A 12 -1.81 -7.71 -12.05
N GLN A 13 -2.67 -6.69 -12.13
CA GLN A 13 -4.05 -6.89 -12.55
C GLN A 13 -4.18 -7.16 -14.04
N ALA A 14 -3.41 -6.46 -14.87
CA ALA A 14 -3.36 -6.72 -16.31
C ALA A 14 -2.88 -8.16 -16.61
N LEU A 15 -1.89 -8.64 -15.85
CA LEU A 15 -1.29 -9.96 -16.05
C LEU A 15 -2.10 -11.12 -15.45
N TYR A 16 -2.58 -10.98 -14.21
CA TYR A 16 -3.20 -12.07 -13.45
C TYR A 16 -4.71 -11.91 -13.24
N GLY A 17 -5.29 -10.81 -13.72
CA GLY A 17 -6.66 -10.43 -13.46
C GLY A 17 -6.87 -9.80 -12.07
N PRO A 18 -8.05 -9.22 -11.81
CA PRO A 18 -8.30 -8.35 -10.65
C PRO A 18 -7.98 -9.00 -9.30
N ARG A 19 -8.49 -10.21 -9.07
CA ARG A 19 -8.38 -10.89 -7.75
C ARG A 19 -7.00 -11.45 -7.49
N LEU A 20 -6.41 -12.17 -8.46
CA LEU A 20 -5.10 -12.79 -8.29
C LEU A 20 -3.99 -11.73 -8.33
N GLY A 21 -4.10 -10.72 -9.19
CA GLY A 21 -3.18 -9.58 -9.24
C GLY A 21 -3.06 -8.89 -7.87
N LEU A 22 -4.19 -8.61 -7.21
CA LEU A 22 -4.17 -8.05 -5.86
C LEU A 22 -3.54 -8.98 -4.82
N ARG A 23 -3.72 -10.31 -4.93
CA ARG A 23 -3.04 -11.25 -4.02
C ARG A 23 -1.53 -11.25 -4.20
N ILE A 24 -1.04 -11.14 -5.44
CA ILE A 24 0.39 -11.10 -5.77
C ILE A 24 1.05 -9.85 -5.19
N VAL A 25 0.39 -8.68 -5.27
CA VAL A 25 0.99 -7.40 -4.82
C VAL A 25 1.00 -7.17 -3.31
N ARG A 26 0.24 -7.93 -2.52
CA ARG A 26 0.16 -7.78 -1.05
C ARG A 26 1.52 -7.81 -0.35
N LYS A 27 2.46 -8.62 -0.84
CA LYS A 27 3.83 -8.67 -0.29
C LYS A 27 4.59 -7.36 -0.54
N HIS A 28 4.38 -6.74 -1.69
CA HIS A 28 5.01 -5.47 -2.06
C HIS A 28 4.41 -4.33 -1.22
N VAL A 29 3.08 -4.31 -1.07
CA VAL A 29 2.39 -3.39 -0.16
C VAL A 29 2.98 -3.50 1.25
N SER A 30 3.03 -4.71 1.82
CA SER A 30 3.57 -4.91 3.17
C SER A 30 5.02 -4.40 3.32
N ALA A 31 5.90 -4.77 2.39
CA ALA A 31 7.30 -4.34 2.42
C ALA A 31 7.45 -2.81 2.28
N CYS A 32 6.58 -2.16 1.52
CA CYS A 32 6.56 -0.69 1.41
C CYS A 32 6.15 -0.03 2.73
N ILE A 33 5.12 -0.55 3.41
CA ILE A 33 4.69 -0.04 4.72
C ILE A 33 5.76 -0.24 5.80
N ASP A 34 6.48 -1.35 5.76
CA ASP A 34 7.58 -1.61 6.70
C ASP A 34 8.73 -0.59 6.56
N ARG A 35 8.93 -0.06 5.35
CA ARG A 35 9.97 0.94 5.03
C ARG A 35 9.46 2.38 5.03
N LEU A 36 8.16 2.59 5.28
CA LEU A 36 7.58 3.92 5.26
C LEU A 36 8.05 4.69 6.50
N ALA A 37 8.68 5.84 6.27
CA ALA A 37 9.19 6.75 7.30
C ALA A 37 8.04 7.53 7.94
N ILE A 38 7.30 6.85 8.82
CA ILE A 38 6.22 7.42 9.64
C ILE A 38 6.44 7.03 11.09
N GLU A 39 6.19 7.98 11.99
CA GLU A 39 6.25 7.83 13.44
C GLU A 39 4.99 7.11 13.94
N ILE A 40 4.93 5.81 13.73
CA ILE A 40 3.91 4.92 14.31
C ILE A 40 4.58 3.73 14.96
N ASP A 41 3.92 3.17 15.97
CA ASP A 41 4.45 2.02 16.67
C ASP A 41 4.34 0.72 15.84
N ASP A 42 4.96 -0.33 16.36
CA ASP A 42 5.05 -1.65 15.74
C ASP A 42 3.69 -2.36 15.59
N LYS A 43 2.74 -2.02 16.46
CA LYS A 43 1.38 -2.59 16.48
C LYS A 43 0.50 -1.88 15.46
N GLU A 44 0.57 -0.56 15.40
CA GLU A 44 -0.07 0.29 14.40
C GLU A 44 0.42 -0.05 12.99
N ARG A 45 1.73 -0.26 12.81
CA ARG A 45 2.30 -0.68 11.53
C ARG A 45 1.77 -2.03 11.07
N ARG A 46 1.69 -3.01 11.98
CA ARG A 46 1.08 -4.33 11.71
C ARG A 46 -0.40 -4.18 11.35
N ALA A 47 -1.15 -3.35 12.06
CA ALA A 47 -2.56 -3.10 11.80
C ALA A 47 -2.77 -2.45 10.42
N LEU A 48 -1.95 -1.46 10.06
CA LEU A 48 -1.98 -0.79 8.76
C LEU A 48 -1.69 -1.76 7.61
N ARG A 49 -0.70 -2.65 7.76
CA ARG A 49 -0.45 -3.73 6.80
C ARG A 49 -1.67 -4.63 6.63
N ALA A 50 -2.27 -5.05 7.74
CA ALA A 50 -3.43 -5.94 7.73
C ALA A 50 -4.69 -5.26 7.15
N GLU A 51 -4.89 -3.96 7.37
CA GLU A 51 -5.92 -3.16 6.71
C GLU A 51 -5.72 -3.16 5.19
N LEU A 52 -4.55 -2.72 4.72
CA LEU A 52 -4.27 -2.58 3.29
C LEU A 52 -4.31 -3.93 2.56
N CYS A 53 -3.79 -5.00 3.17
CA CYS A 53 -3.80 -6.34 2.57
C CYS A 53 -5.19 -6.99 2.52
N ARG A 54 -6.17 -6.48 3.28
CA ARG A 54 -7.57 -6.97 3.22
C ARG A 54 -8.39 -6.29 2.14
N ILE A 55 -7.92 -5.18 1.57
CA ILE A 55 -8.59 -4.53 0.45
C ILE A 55 -8.51 -5.47 -0.78
N ASP A 56 -9.67 -5.76 -1.36
CA ASP A 56 -9.88 -6.64 -2.52
C ASP A 56 -10.36 -5.91 -3.77
N ASP A 57 -10.44 -4.58 -3.68
CA ASP A 57 -10.70 -3.67 -4.78
C ASP A 57 -9.46 -2.80 -5.05
N ALA A 58 -9.02 -2.78 -6.31
CA ALA A 58 -7.76 -2.15 -6.65
C ALA A 58 -7.82 -0.63 -6.60
N GLU A 59 -8.94 -0.03 -6.99
CA GLU A 59 -9.11 1.41 -6.94
C GLU A 59 -9.09 1.91 -5.49
N ARG A 60 -9.81 1.20 -4.60
CA ARG A 60 -9.79 1.46 -3.16
C ARG A 60 -8.39 1.31 -2.57
N LEU A 61 -7.63 0.30 -2.98
CA LEU A 61 -6.25 0.10 -2.52
C LEU A 61 -5.35 1.26 -2.98
N ARG A 62 -5.41 1.63 -4.27
CA ARG A 62 -4.66 2.76 -4.83
C ARG A 62 -4.96 4.06 -4.09
N ARG A 63 -6.25 4.37 -3.86
CA ARG A 63 -6.67 5.57 -3.12
C ARG A 63 -6.12 5.59 -1.70
N ARG A 64 -6.27 4.49 -0.94
CA ARG A 64 -5.75 4.43 0.44
C ARG A 64 -4.22 4.53 0.52
N LEU A 65 -3.50 3.96 -0.44
CA LEU A 65 -2.05 4.13 -0.52
C LEU A 65 -1.66 5.57 -0.82
N THR A 66 -2.35 6.24 -1.75
CA THR A 66 -2.11 7.66 -2.05
C THR A 66 -2.37 8.53 -0.81
N ASP A 67 -3.50 8.33 -0.12
CA ASP A 67 -3.83 9.08 1.10
C ASP A 67 -2.75 8.93 2.17
N LEU A 68 -2.32 7.68 2.41
CA LEU A 68 -1.29 7.36 3.40
C LEU A 68 0.05 8.05 3.06
N TYR A 69 0.50 7.93 1.82
CA TYR A 69 1.77 8.53 1.40
C TYR A 69 1.70 10.05 1.37
N THR A 70 0.56 10.66 1.01
CA THR A 70 0.38 12.11 1.12
C THR A 70 0.45 12.56 2.58
N ALA A 71 -0.26 11.88 3.48
CA ALA A 71 -0.24 12.18 4.91
C ALA A 71 1.17 12.00 5.51
N SER A 72 1.92 10.96 5.08
CA SER A 72 3.28 10.73 5.55
C SER A 72 4.24 11.85 5.14
N HIS A 73 4.07 12.45 3.97
CA HIS A 73 4.91 13.57 3.53
C HIS A 73 4.57 14.87 4.25
N GLN A 74 3.32 15.03 4.70
CA GLN A 74 2.89 16.21 5.46
C GLN A 74 3.34 16.17 6.93
N GLY A 75 3.68 14.99 7.47
CA GLY A 75 4.24 14.82 8.83
C GLY A 75 5.73 15.13 8.97
N VAL A 76 6.45 15.44 7.88
CA VAL A 76 7.90 15.77 7.89
C VAL A 76 8.15 17.28 8.05
N ALA A 77 7.10 18.10 8.09
CA ALA A 77 7.19 19.57 8.16
C ALA A 77 6.88 20.15 9.56
N ALA A 78 7.21 19.44 10.64
CA ALA A 78 7.09 19.93 12.01
C ALA A 78 8.44 19.86 12.75
#